data_AF-A0A9R1V5S3-F1
#
_entry.id   AF-A0A9R1V5S3-F1
#
_cell.length_a   1.000
_cell.length_b   1.000
_cell.length_c   1.000
_cell.angle_alpha   90.00
_cell.angle_beta   90.00
_cell.angle_gamma   90.00
#
_symmetry.space_group_name_H-M   'P 1'
#
loop_
_entity.id
_entity.type
_entity.pdbx_description
1 polymer ?
#
loop_
_entity_poly.entity_id
_entity_poly.type
_entity_poly.pdbx_seq_one_letter_code
_entity_poly.pdbx_strand_id
1 'polypeptide(L)'
;MALEVTQILLNAQAVDGSVRKHAEESLKQFQEQNLPGFLLSLSGELVHDEKPVDSRKLAGLILKNALDAKEQHRKYELIQRWLSLDVGVKSQIKTYLLQTLTSPVHEARSTASKFIAKVAGLIGSLLSNIHQIPVHVKQSTLETLRYLCEEVSPDVVEQDLI
;
A
#
# COMPACT_ATOMS: atom_id res chain seq x y z
N MET A 1 2.41 -4.83 18.55
CA MET A 1 2.77 -6.18 18.08
C MET A 1 2.24 -6.33 16.67
N ALA A 2 3.07 -6.09 15.65
CA ALA A 2 2.73 -6.47 14.28
C ALA A 2 2.85 -8.00 14.23
N LEU A 3 1.78 -8.70 13.84
CA LEU A 3 1.80 -10.14 13.65
C LEU A 3 2.86 -10.47 12.59
N GLU A 4 3.75 -11.42 12.90
CA GLU A 4 4.77 -11.89 11.96
C GLU A 4 4.09 -12.65 10.80
N VAL A 5 3.76 -11.93 9.75
CA VAL A 5 3.17 -12.48 8.52
C VAL A 5 4.20 -13.27 7.69
N THR A 6 5.49 -13.11 8.02
CA THR A 6 6.64 -13.73 7.36
C THR A 6 6.44 -15.24 7.13
N GLN A 7 6.14 -16.00 8.18
CA GLN A 7 6.03 -17.47 8.05
C GLN A 7 4.83 -17.87 7.18
N ILE A 8 3.72 -17.13 7.24
CA ILE A 8 2.53 -17.38 6.43
C ILE A 8 2.85 -17.12 4.95
N LEU A 9 3.59 -16.05 4.64
CA LEU A 9 4.03 -15.73 3.27
C LEU A 9 5.01 -16.75 2.72
N LEU A 10 5.92 -17.27 3.55
CA LEU A 10 6.82 -18.35 3.14
C LEU A 10 6.05 -19.65 2.90
N ASN A 11 5.11 -20.00 3.77
CA ASN A 11 4.28 -21.19 3.61
C ASN A 11 3.37 -21.10 2.37
N ALA A 12 2.89 -19.92 2.01
CA ALA A 12 2.15 -19.68 0.77
C ALA A 12 2.99 -19.91 -0.51
N GLN A 13 4.30 -20.08 -0.37
CA GLN A 13 5.24 -20.40 -1.45
C GLN A 13 5.78 -21.83 -1.36
N ALA A 14 5.28 -22.63 -0.40
CA ALA A 14 5.73 -24.01 -0.20
C ALA A 14 5.42 -24.91 -1.41
N VAL A 15 6.29 -25.90 -1.63
CA VAL A 15 6.08 -26.96 -2.64
C VAL A 15 4.92 -27.88 -2.23
N ASP A 16 4.75 -28.11 -0.93
CA ASP A 16 3.63 -28.87 -0.40
C ASP A 16 2.32 -28.10 -0.58
N GLY A 17 1.41 -28.67 -1.39
CA GLY A 17 0.14 -28.05 -1.73
C GLY A 17 -0.82 -27.89 -0.54
N SER A 18 -0.72 -28.73 0.49
CA SER A 18 -1.55 -28.64 1.71
C SER A 18 -1.11 -27.44 2.55
N VAL A 19 0.21 -27.32 2.78
CA VAL A 19 0.81 -26.20 3.51
C VAL A 19 0.52 -24.88 2.82
N ARG A 20 0.69 -24.83 1.49
CA ARG A 20 0.39 -23.65 0.68
C ARG A 20 -1.07 -23.24 0.80
N LYS A 21 -2.00 -24.18 0.61
CA LYS A 21 -3.44 -23.90 0.67
C LYS A 21 -3.85 -23.36 2.04
N HIS A 22 -3.33 -23.96 3.12
CA HIS A 22 -3.62 -23.49 4.46
C HIS A 22 -3.10 -22.07 4.73
N ALA A 23 -1.91 -21.74 4.20
CA ALA A 23 -1.35 -20.39 4.30
C ALA A 23 -2.16 -19.36 3.49
N GLU A 24 -2.59 -19.71 2.27
CA GLU A 24 -3.47 -18.87 1.44
C GLU A 24 -4.82 -18.61 2.13
N GLU A 25 -5.43 -19.64 2.73
CA GLU A 25 -6.66 -19.52 3.50
C GLU A 25 -6.46 -18.61 4.73
N SER A 26 -5.33 -18.72 5.42
CA SER A 26 -4.98 -17.88 6.56
C SER A 26 -4.81 -16.40 6.16
N LEU A 27 -4.13 -16.13 5.04
CA LEU A 27 -3.99 -14.76 4.50
C LEU A 27 -5.36 -14.17 4.13
N LYS A 28 -6.22 -14.97 3.50
CA LYS A 28 -7.57 -14.55 3.13
C LYS A 28 -8.42 -14.23 4.36
N GLN A 29 -8.41 -15.10 5.37
CA GLN A 29 -9.11 -14.88 6.63
C GLN A 29 -8.60 -13.62 7.34
N PHE A 30 -7.29 -13.40 7.39
CA PHE A 30 -6.73 -12.20 8.00
C PHE A 30 -7.16 -10.93 7.27
N GLN A 31 -7.13 -10.94 5.94
CA GLN A 31 -7.61 -9.82 5.12
C GLN A 31 -9.10 -9.52 5.35
N GLU A 32 -9.94 -10.54 5.48
CA GLU A 32 -11.39 -10.40 5.70
C GLU A 32 -11.73 -9.93 7.12
N GLN A 33 -11.02 -10.41 8.14
CA GLN A 33 -11.26 -10.06 9.53
C GLN A 33 -10.67 -8.70 9.91
N ASN A 34 -9.49 -8.37 9.40
CA ASN A 34 -8.76 -7.15 9.77
C ASN A 34 -7.93 -6.63 8.60
N LEU A 35 -8.60 -6.05 7.62
CA LEU A 35 -7.94 -5.40 6.48
C LEU A 35 -6.90 -4.34 6.90
N PRO A 36 -7.16 -3.42 7.85
CA PRO A 36 -6.16 -2.45 8.30
C PRO A 36 -4.87 -3.11 8.81
N GLY A 37 -4.99 -4.09 9.72
CA GLY A 37 -3.86 -4.81 10.28
C GLY A 37 -3.12 -5.66 9.25
N PHE A 38 -3.85 -6.26 8.31
CA PHE A 38 -3.29 -7.02 7.20
C PHE A 38 -2.39 -6.15 6.32
N LEU A 39 -2.88 -4.99 5.86
CA LEU A 39 -2.11 -4.08 5.01
C LEU A 39 -0.90 -3.50 5.75
N LEU A 40 -1.03 -3.19 7.04
CA LEU A 40 0.10 -2.77 7.88
C LEU A 40 1.15 -3.87 8.01
N SER A 41 0.74 -5.13 8.21
CA SER A 41 1.66 -6.25 8.35
C SER A 41 2.42 -6.50 7.04
N LEU A 42 1.76 -6.43 5.89
CA LEU A 42 2.41 -6.55 4.58
C LEU A 42 3.37 -5.39 4.28
N SER A 43 2.98 -4.16 4.63
CA SER A 43 3.82 -2.98 4.44
C SER A 43 5.04 -3.01 5.38
N GLY A 44 4.83 -3.49 6.61
CA GLY A 44 5.89 -3.77 7.57
C GLY A 44 6.84 -4.86 7.08
N GLU A 45 6.34 -5.96 6.52
CA GLU A 45 7.19 -7.00 5.92
C GLU A 45 8.06 -6.41 4.79
N LEU A 46 7.49 -5.52 3.98
CA LEU A 46 8.17 -4.94 2.83
C LEU A 46 9.31 -3.98 3.21
N VAL A 47 9.14 -3.16 4.25
CA VAL A 47 10.12 -2.12 4.63
C VAL A 47 11.36 -2.67 5.33
N HIS A 48 11.22 -3.79 6.04
CA HIS A 48 12.28 -4.37 6.84
C HIS A 48 13.23 -5.22 5.98
N ASP A 49 14.46 -4.75 5.78
CA ASP A 49 15.44 -5.39 4.90
C ASP A 49 15.99 -6.71 5.44
N GLU A 50 15.89 -6.93 6.75
CA GLU A 50 16.26 -8.18 7.43
C GLU A 50 15.29 -9.34 7.12
N LYS A 51 14.10 -9.05 6.57
CA LYS A 51 13.11 -10.07 6.24
C LYS A 51 13.49 -10.84 4.96
N PRO A 52 13.14 -12.14 4.85
CA PRO A 52 13.47 -12.94 3.67
C PRO A 52 12.94 -12.32 2.38
N VAL A 53 13.79 -12.28 1.35
CA VAL A 53 13.47 -11.65 0.06
C VAL A 53 12.18 -12.21 -0.55
N ASP A 54 11.96 -13.52 -0.48
CA ASP A 54 10.76 -14.17 -1.05
C ASP A 54 9.48 -13.78 -0.29
N SER A 55 9.56 -13.61 1.03
CA SER A 55 8.46 -13.10 1.84
C SER A 55 8.11 -11.67 1.43
N ARG A 56 9.13 -10.81 1.30
CA ARG A 56 8.98 -9.41 0.89
C ARG A 56 8.41 -9.26 -0.51
N LYS A 57 8.88 -10.07 -1.46
CA LYS A 57 8.37 -10.13 -2.84
C LYS A 57 6.88 -10.48 -2.87
N LEU A 58 6.48 -11.52 -2.13
CA LEU A 58 5.09 -11.91 -2.06
C LEU A 58 4.23 -10.87 -1.33
N ALA A 59 4.73 -10.30 -0.21
CA ALA A 59 4.04 -9.25 0.53
C ALA A 59 3.73 -8.06 -0.38
N GLY A 60 4.72 -7.64 -1.17
CA GLY A 60 4.57 -6.58 -2.14
C GLY A 60 3.53 -6.89 -3.23
N LEU A 61 3.54 -8.10 -3.77
CA LEU A 61 2.56 -8.55 -4.75
C LEU A 61 1.13 -8.53 -4.18
N ILE A 62 0.94 -9.06 -2.98
CA ILE A 62 -0.36 -9.08 -2.30
C ILE A 62 -0.83 -7.65 -2.01
N LEU A 63 0.06 -6.79 -1.52
CA LEU A 63 -0.23 -5.40 -1.22
C LEU A 63 -0.67 -4.62 -2.48
N LYS A 64 -0.01 -4.87 -3.62
CA LYS A 64 -0.43 -4.32 -4.93
C LYS A 64 -1.83 -4.81 -5.31
N ASN A 65 -2.08 -6.12 -5.18
CA ASN A 65 -3.37 -6.70 -5.54
C ASN A 65 -4.51 -6.26 -4.60
N ALA A 66 -4.19 -5.77 -3.40
CA ALA A 66 -5.18 -5.17 -2.51
C ALA A 66 -5.71 -3.81 -3.01
N LEU A 67 -5.00 -3.14 -3.93
CA LEU A 67 -5.39 -1.85 -4.52
C LEU A 67 -5.64 -1.89 -6.04
N ASP A 68 -5.42 -3.04 -6.69
CA ASP A 68 -5.51 -3.15 -8.13
C ASP A 68 -6.15 -4.46 -8.56
N ALA A 69 -6.99 -4.36 -9.59
CA ALA A 69 -7.64 -5.49 -10.23
C ALA A 69 -7.73 -5.22 -11.74
N LYS A 70 -7.86 -6.28 -12.54
CA LYS A 70 -8.01 -6.16 -14.00
C LYS A 70 -9.39 -5.59 -14.34
N GLU A 71 -10.43 -6.00 -13.61
CA GLU A 71 -11.79 -5.55 -13.83
C GLU A 71 -12.02 -4.17 -13.19
N GLN A 72 -12.54 -3.23 -13.98
CA GLN A 72 -12.75 -1.84 -13.54
C GLN A 72 -13.69 -1.74 -12.32
N HIS A 73 -14.75 -2.55 -12.28
CA HIS A 73 -15.68 -2.57 -11.14
C HIS A 73 -14.99 -3.04 -9.85
N ARG A 74 -14.23 -4.15 -9.93
CA ARG A 74 -13.48 -4.68 -8.79
C ARG A 74 -12.43 -3.71 -8.30
N LYS A 75 -11.74 -3.04 -9.22
CA LYS A 75 -10.77 -1.99 -8.91
C LYS A 75 -11.42 -0.84 -8.13
N TYR A 76 -12.61 -0.40 -8.52
CA TYR A 76 -13.35 0.63 -7.78
C TYR A 76 -13.68 0.19 -6.35
N GLU A 77 -14.14 -1.05 -6.14
CA GLU A 77 -14.40 -1.59 -4.80
C GLU A 77 -13.14 -1.60 -3.92
N LEU A 78 -12.00 -2.03 -4.47
CA LEU A 78 -10.71 -2.05 -3.75
C LEU A 78 -10.27 -0.65 -3.35
N ILE A 79 -10.44 0.33 -4.24
CA ILE A 79 -10.16 1.74 -3.96
C ILE A 79 -11.07 2.26 -2.85
N GLN A 80 -12.37 1.98 -2.90
CA GLN A 80 -13.31 2.40 -1.84
C GLN A 80 -12.94 1.80 -0.48
N ARG A 81 -12.57 0.51 -0.45
CA ARG A 81 -12.07 -0.16 0.77
C ARG A 81 -10.82 0.51 1.32
N TRP A 82 -9.91 0.94 0.47
CA TRP A 82 -8.72 1.70 0.88
C TRP A 82 -9.09 3.08 1.44
N LEU A 83 -9.99 3.81 0.76
CA LEU A 83 -10.42 5.13 1.19
C LEU A 83 -11.13 5.07 2.57
N SER A 84 -11.89 4.01 2.84
CA SER A 84 -12.57 3.78 4.12
C SER A 84 -11.64 3.42 5.29
N LEU A 85 -10.34 3.16 5.04
CA LEU A 85 -9.40 2.91 6.13
C LEU A 85 -9.19 4.17 6.98
N ASP A 86 -8.85 3.96 8.24
CA ASP A 86 -8.45 5.02 9.16
C ASP A 86 -7.25 5.82 8.61
N VAL A 87 -7.22 7.13 8.92
CA VAL A 87 -6.19 8.04 8.43
C VAL A 87 -4.81 7.70 9.00
N GLY A 88 -4.73 7.30 10.27
CA GLY A 88 -3.49 6.87 10.91
C GLY A 88 -2.92 5.61 10.27
N VAL A 89 -3.77 4.63 9.96
CA VAL A 89 -3.37 3.41 9.23
C VAL A 89 -2.83 3.74 7.84
N LYS A 90 -3.55 4.59 7.08
CA LYS A 90 -3.09 5.03 5.75
C LYS A 90 -1.76 5.78 5.83
N SER A 91 -1.58 6.63 6.84
CA SER A 91 -0.34 7.37 7.07
C SER A 91 0.83 6.42 7.32
N GLN A 92 0.67 5.48 8.26
CA GLN A 92 1.71 4.51 8.60
C GLN A 92 2.11 3.62 7.41
N ILE A 93 1.13 3.17 6.61
CA ILE A 93 1.41 2.39 5.39
C ILE A 93 2.22 3.22 4.39
N LYS A 94 1.87 4.51 4.19
CA LYS A 94 2.65 5.40 3.33
C LYS A 94 4.08 5.58 3.84
N THR A 95 4.28 5.77 5.14
CA THR A 95 5.60 5.88 5.75
C THR A 95 6.46 4.65 5.47
N TYR A 96 5.93 3.44 5.70
CA TYR A 96 6.66 2.20 5.40
C TYR A 96 7.00 2.05 3.92
N LEU A 97 6.08 2.43 3.03
CA LEU A 97 6.32 2.36 1.59
C LEU A 97 7.37 3.39 1.12
N LEU A 98 7.36 4.60 1.68
CA LEU A 98 8.38 5.61 1.39
C LEU A 98 9.76 5.13 1.87
N GLN A 99 9.84 4.55 3.06
CA GLN A 99 11.07 3.93 3.57
C GLN A 99 11.51 2.74 2.70
N THR A 100 10.58 1.97 2.15
CA THR A 100 10.91 0.85 1.24
C THR A 100 11.59 1.34 -0.05
N LEU A 101 11.42 2.60 -0.46
CA LEU A 101 12.08 3.14 -1.65
C LEU A 101 13.60 3.15 -1.54
N THR A 102 14.16 3.15 -0.33
CA THR A 102 15.61 3.08 -0.11
C THR A 102 16.13 1.64 0.00
N SER A 103 15.26 0.63 -0.07
CA SER A 103 15.66 -0.78 0.06
C SER A 103 16.65 -1.18 -1.04
N PRO A 104 17.68 -2.01 -0.77
CA PRO A 104 18.56 -2.55 -1.80
C PRO A 104 17.85 -3.53 -2.75
N VAL A 105 16.67 -4.05 -2.40
CA VAL A 105 15.92 -5.02 -3.21
C VAL A 105 15.07 -4.30 -4.27
N HIS A 106 15.45 -4.46 -5.53
CA HIS A 106 14.79 -3.80 -6.67
C HIS A 106 13.28 -4.07 -6.73
N GLU A 107 12.85 -5.31 -6.50
CA GLU A 107 11.44 -5.69 -6.57
C GLU A 107 10.60 -5.07 -5.45
N ALA A 108 11.17 -4.90 -4.25
CA ALA A 108 10.52 -4.22 -3.13
C ALA A 108 10.32 -2.73 -3.46
N ARG A 109 11.38 -2.06 -3.94
CA ARG A 109 11.30 -0.67 -4.42
C ARG A 109 10.26 -0.50 -5.52
N SER A 110 10.32 -1.33 -6.56
CA SER A 110 9.40 -1.26 -7.71
C SER A 110 7.95 -1.39 -7.27
N THR A 111 7.67 -2.25 -6.29
CA THR A 111 6.34 -2.42 -5.73
C THR A 111 5.90 -1.18 -4.95
N ALA A 112 6.75 -0.67 -4.06
CA ALA A 112 6.46 0.53 -3.28
C ALA A 112 6.19 1.74 -4.19
N SER A 113 7.00 1.95 -5.22
CA SER A 113 6.81 3.02 -6.20
C SER A 113 5.45 2.92 -6.92
N LYS A 114 5.06 1.71 -7.36
CA LYS A 114 3.77 1.49 -8.03
C LYS A 114 2.59 1.76 -7.09
N PHE A 115 2.70 1.36 -5.83
CA PHE A 115 1.67 1.62 -4.83
C PHE A 115 1.53 3.12 -4.56
N ILE A 116 2.64 3.82 -4.33
CA ILE A 116 2.67 5.27 -4.11
C ILE A 116 2.08 6.00 -5.32
N ALA A 117 2.50 5.67 -6.54
CA ALA A 117 1.97 6.26 -7.77
C ALA A 117 0.45 6.02 -7.91
N LYS A 118 -0.04 4.85 -7.52
CA LYS A 118 -1.48 4.54 -7.52
C LYS A 118 -2.24 5.40 -6.51
N VAL A 119 -1.76 5.49 -5.27
CA VAL A 119 -2.39 6.30 -4.21
C VAL A 119 -2.34 7.79 -4.55
N ALA A 120 -1.21 8.29 -5.06
CA ALA A 120 -1.07 9.66 -5.55
C ALA A 120 -2.00 9.92 -6.75
N GLY A 121 -2.11 8.97 -7.68
CA GLY A 121 -3.03 9.03 -8.81
C GLY A 121 -4.49 9.00 -8.41
N LEU A 122 -4.86 8.30 -7.33
CA LEU A 122 -6.22 8.35 -6.76
C LEU A 122 -6.52 9.74 -6.18
N ILE A 123 -5.56 10.33 -5.48
CA ILE A 123 -5.67 11.70 -4.97
C ILE A 123 -5.77 12.67 -6.15
N GLY A 124 -4.94 12.53 -7.19
CA GLY A 124 -4.98 13.31 -8.44
C GLY A 124 -6.28 13.14 -9.24
N SER A 125 -6.87 11.94 -9.24
CA SER A 125 -8.14 11.66 -9.92
C SER A 125 -9.34 12.22 -9.14
N LEU A 126 -9.30 12.16 -7.80
CA LEU A 126 -10.25 12.85 -6.92
C LEU A 126 -10.14 14.38 -7.09
N LEU A 127 -8.92 14.90 -7.26
CA LEU A 127 -8.64 16.29 -7.59
C LEU A 127 -9.17 16.69 -8.98
N SER A 128 -9.09 15.82 -9.99
CA SER A 128 -9.67 16.04 -11.32
C SER A 128 -11.21 16.02 -11.30
N ASN A 129 -11.80 15.24 -10.39
CA ASN A 129 -13.24 15.21 -10.16
C ASN A 129 -13.79 16.39 -9.31
N ILE A 130 -12.94 17.38 -8.95
CA ILE A 130 -13.34 18.59 -8.20
C ILE A 130 -14.35 19.46 -8.93
N HIS A 131 -14.54 19.28 -10.24
CA HIS A 131 -15.53 20.05 -11.00
C HIS A 131 -16.99 19.76 -10.61
N GLN A 132 -17.25 18.79 -9.72
CA GLN A 132 -18.61 18.46 -9.24
C GLN A 132 -18.80 18.56 -7.71
N ILE A 133 -17.84 19.13 -6.97
CA ILE A 133 -17.88 19.15 -5.50
C ILE A 133 -18.32 20.54 -4.97
N PRO A 134 -19.25 20.63 -4.00
CA PRO A 134 -19.63 21.89 -3.35
C PRO A 134 -18.43 22.65 -2.75
N VAL A 135 -18.44 23.98 -2.88
CA VAL A 135 -17.30 24.87 -2.56
C VAL A 135 -16.70 24.66 -1.16
N HIS A 136 -17.52 24.34 -0.15
CA HIS A 136 -17.06 24.13 1.23
C HIS A 136 -16.24 22.83 1.41
N VAL A 137 -16.53 21.79 0.64
CA VAL A 137 -15.78 20.51 0.63
C VAL A 137 -14.49 20.65 -0.16
N LYS A 138 -14.48 21.49 -1.20
CA LYS A 138 -13.28 21.85 -1.97
C LYS A 138 -12.22 22.51 -1.08
N GLN A 139 -12.63 23.42 -0.19
CA GLN A 139 -11.71 24.11 0.71
C GLN A 139 -11.07 23.16 1.73
N SER A 140 -11.88 22.30 2.36
CA SER A 140 -11.40 21.28 3.31
C SER A 140 -10.48 20.25 2.65
N THR A 141 -10.75 19.90 1.39
CA THR A 141 -9.93 18.96 0.60
C THR A 141 -8.59 19.59 0.21
N LEU A 142 -8.58 20.85 -0.21
CA LEU A 142 -7.35 21.60 -0.53
C LEU A 142 -6.51 21.88 0.71
N GLU A 143 -7.14 22.09 1.87
CA GLU A 143 -6.45 22.29 3.14
C GLU A 143 -5.83 20.98 3.65
N THR A 144 -6.56 19.85 3.52
CA THR A 144 -6.03 18.50 3.80
C THR A 144 -4.85 18.15 2.89
N LEU A 145 -4.89 18.57 1.62
CA LEU A 145 -3.78 18.41 0.68
C LEU A 145 -2.60 19.31 0.99
N ARG A 146 -2.84 20.54 1.45
CA ARG A 146 -1.79 21.45 1.90
C ARG A 146 -1.02 20.85 3.07
N TYR A 147 -1.71 20.29 4.07
CA TYR A 147 -1.08 19.56 5.17
C TYR A 147 -0.29 18.33 4.67
N LEU A 148 -0.78 17.62 3.66
CA LEU A 148 -0.10 16.44 3.10
C LEU A 148 1.15 16.79 2.27
N CYS A 149 1.22 18.01 1.73
CA CYS A 149 2.36 18.53 0.98
C CYS A 149 3.36 19.30 1.87
N GLU A 150 2.92 19.95 2.95
CA GLU A 150 3.81 20.62 3.91
C GLU A 150 4.61 19.65 4.78
N GLU A 151 4.18 18.39 4.91
CA GLU A 151 4.96 17.32 5.58
C GLU A 151 6.05 16.69 4.70
N VAL A 152 6.16 17.08 3.42
CA VAL A 152 7.26 16.66 2.55
C VAL A 152 8.21 17.83 2.38
N SER A 153 9.28 17.85 3.17
CA SER A 153 10.37 18.82 3.03
C SER A 153 10.88 18.90 1.58
N PRO A 154 11.09 20.09 1.01
CA PRO A 154 11.35 20.31 -0.42
C PRO A 154 12.78 19.97 -0.88
N ASP A 155 13.50 19.05 -0.24
CA ASP A 155 14.92 18.77 -0.53
C ASP A 155 15.15 17.57 -1.49
N VAL A 156 14.13 17.03 -2.17
CA VAL A 156 14.30 15.80 -2.99
C VAL A 156 13.80 15.93 -4.44
N VAL A 157 13.59 17.14 -4.97
CA VAL A 157 13.12 17.31 -6.37
C VAL A 157 14.17 17.94 -7.30
N GLU A 158 15.39 18.20 -6.84
CA GLU A 158 16.48 18.61 -7.74
C GLU A 158 17.60 17.56 -7.77
N GLN A 159 17.47 16.61 -8.71
CA GLN A 159 18.55 16.07 -9.54
C GLN A 159 18.01 14.88 -10.34
N ASP A 160 17.59 15.13 -11.58
CA ASP A 160 17.99 14.39 -12.79
C ASP A 160 17.13 14.80 -14.00
N LEU A 161 17.31 16.05 -14.43
CA LEU A 161 16.98 16.48 -15.79
C LEU A 161 18.13 17.34 -16.31
N ILE A 162 19.29 16.70 -16.55
CA ILE A 162 20.26 17.07 -17.59
C ILE A 162 20.88 15.79 -18.15
#